data_AF-A0AAV0Z7U4-F1
#
_entry.id   AF-A0AAV0Z7U4-F1
#
_cell.length_a   1.000
_cell.length_b   1.000
_cell.length_c   1.000
_cell.angle_alpha   90.00
_cell.angle_beta   90.00
_cell.angle_gamma   90.00
#
_symmetry.space_group_name_H-M   'P 1'
#
loop_
_entity.id
_entity.type
_entity.pdbx_description
1 polymer ?
#
loop_
_entity_poly.entity_id
_entity_poly.type
_entity_poly.pdbx_seq_one_letter_code
_entity_poly.pdbx_strand_id
1 'polypeptide(L)'
;MVSSIMADKNKEDNDIVPAPKLIEVVFQNCRGRVDHWVEPYLRITIERLNRTEKSYLKCLFMQLIADALYYNAALTLSILQKLGVASEFFHLWFHLLGQVKKSGLRANFKREHEKKVCCLGLISLLALPTYQLPGEALGRVFRATLDLLISYKDQVAEAAKEEEAEDDDDMDGFQTDDEDENGNGFDKGLFTSVITPNRCKKLRH
;
A
#
# COMPACT_ATOMS: atom_id res chain seq x y z
N MET A 1 -7.82 -6.54 20.43
CA MET A 1 -6.53 -7.25 20.24
C MET A 1 -5.56 -6.45 19.38
N VAL A 2 -5.86 -6.21 18.08
CA VAL A 2 -4.99 -5.41 17.17
C VAL A 2 -4.69 -4.00 17.70
N SER A 3 -5.72 -3.27 18.17
CA SER A 3 -5.52 -1.93 18.74
C SER A 3 -4.64 -1.94 19.99
N SER A 4 -4.61 -3.04 20.74
CA SER A 4 -3.75 -3.17 21.93
C SER A 4 -2.29 -3.28 21.54
N ILE A 5 -1.97 -4.07 20.51
CA ILE A 5 -0.60 -4.22 19.99
C ILE A 5 -0.12 -2.90 19.38
N MET A 6 -0.97 -2.29 18.56
CA MET A 6 -0.65 -1.03 17.88
C MET A 6 -0.51 0.14 18.88
N ALA A 7 -1.26 0.17 19.97
CA ALA A 7 -1.20 1.26 20.96
C ALA A 7 -0.11 1.10 22.03
N ASP A 8 0.43 -0.11 22.22
CA ASP A 8 1.38 -0.41 23.30
C ASP A 8 2.77 0.20 23.03
N LYS A 9 3.12 1.26 23.76
CA LYS A 9 4.39 1.99 23.59
C LYS A 9 5.64 1.17 23.88
N ASN A 10 5.51 0.04 24.59
CA ASN A 10 6.62 -0.83 24.94
C ASN A 10 6.91 -1.88 23.87
N LYS A 11 6.01 -2.05 22.90
CA LYS A 11 6.21 -2.93 21.76
C LYS A 11 7.24 -2.36 20.80
N GLU A 12 8.27 -3.16 20.51
CA GLU A 12 9.23 -2.85 19.47
C GLU A 12 8.59 -2.90 18.08
N ASP A 13 9.20 -2.15 17.17
CA ASP A 13 8.89 -2.05 15.75
C ASP A 13 8.64 -3.41 15.05
N ASN A 14 9.36 -4.47 15.45
CA ASN A 14 9.21 -5.82 14.87
C ASN A 14 7.94 -6.54 15.32
N ASP A 15 7.50 -6.32 16.56
CA ASP A 15 6.29 -6.96 17.10
C ASP A 15 4.99 -6.37 16.53
N ILE A 16 5.09 -5.22 15.86
CA ILE A 16 3.94 -4.44 15.40
C ILE A 16 3.59 -4.77 13.95
N VAL A 17 4.56 -5.21 13.13
CA VAL A 17 4.39 -5.45 11.68
C VAL A 17 3.14 -6.26 11.30
N PRO A 18 2.74 -7.31 12.03
CA PRO A 18 1.54 -8.07 11.68
C PRO A 18 0.24 -7.26 11.79
N ALA A 19 0.18 -6.28 12.69
CA ALA A 19 -1.04 -5.55 12.98
C ALA A 19 -1.49 -4.63 11.83
N PRO A 20 -0.62 -3.79 11.22
CA PRO A 20 -0.99 -3.02 10.03
C PRO A 20 -1.50 -3.88 8.88
N LYS A 21 -0.82 -4.99 8.57
CA LYS A 21 -1.24 -5.91 7.50
C LYS A 21 -2.64 -6.47 7.72
N LEU A 22 -2.97 -6.82 8.97
CA LEU A 22 -4.31 -7.30 9.29
C LEU A 22 -5.36 -6.20 9.11
N ILE A 23 -5.04 -4.95 9.45
CA ILE A 23 -5.93 -3.80 9.23
C ILE A 23 -6.13 -3.53 7.73
N GLU A 24 -5.06 -3.61 6.93
CA GLU A 24 -5.11 -3.48 5.46
C GLU A 24 -6.11 -4.49 4.87
N VAL A 25 -6.02 -5.77 5.25
CA VAL A 25 -6.94 -6.82 4.80
C VAL A 25 -8.39 -6.51 5.20
N VAL A 26 -8.63 -5.99 6.41
CA VAL A 26 -9.96 -5.57 6.86
C VAL A 26 -10.51 -4.46 5.97
N PHE A 27 -9.73 -3.41 5.69
CA PHE A 27 -10.15 -2.33 4.80
C PHE A 27 -10.41 -2.81 3.37
N GLN A 28 -9.58 -3.69 2.83
CA GLN A 28 -9.76 -4.20 1.47
C GLN A 28 -11.02 -5.07 1.32
N ASN A 29 -11.41 -5.81 2.37
CA ASN A 29 -12.50 -6.80 2.27
C ASN A 29 -13.83 -6.35 2.88
N CYS A 30 -13.84 -5.34 3.75
CA CYS A 30 -15.02 -4.95 4.51
C CYS A 30 -15.57 -3.56 4.14
N ARG A 31 -15.46 -3.19 2.85
CA ARG A 31 -15.87 -1.86 2.34
C ARG A 31 -17.29 -1.46 2.80
N GLY A 32 -17.39 -0.32 3.49
CA GLY A 32 -18.64 0.24 4.02
C GLY A 32 -19.20 -0.46 5.28
N ARG A 33 -18.49 -1.43 5.85
CA ARG A 33 -18.94 -2.19 7.03
C ARG A 33 -18.20 -1.83 8.32
N VAL A 34 -17.06 -1.16 8.21
CA VAL A 34 -16.13 -0.91 9.33
C VAL A 34 -15.79 0.58 9.50
N ASP A 35 -16.66 1.49 9.05
CA ASP A 35 -16.45 2.94 9.10
C ASP A 35 -16.08 3.45 10.50
N HIS A 36 -16.72 2.88 11.54
CA HIS A 36 -16.47 3.20 12.95
C HIS A 36 -15.07 2.83 13.44
N TRP A 37 -14.37 1.92 12.75
CA TRP A 37 -12.99 1.54 13.06
C TRP A 37 -11.93 2.35 12.30
N VAL A 38 -12.32 3.12 11.27
CA VAL A 38 -11.38 3.89 10.46
C VAL A 38 -10.64 4.92 11.30
N GLU A 39 -11.36 5.76 12.07
CA GLU A 39 -10.70 6.79 12.90
C GLU A 39 -9.80 6.19 13.99
N PRO A 40 -10.21 5.18 14.78
CA PRO A 40 -9.33 4.52 15.74
C PRO A 40 -8.05 3.95 15.12
N TYR A 41 -8.15 3.26 13.98
CA TYR A 41 -6.97 2.69 13.32
C TYR A 41 -6.05 3.78 12.76
N LEU A 42 -6.59 4.82 12.13
CA LEU A 42 -5.80 5.94 11.65
C LEU A 42 -5.04 6.63 12.78
N ARG A 43 -5.70 6.91 13.91
CA ARG A 43 -5.07 7.55 15.08
C ARG A 43 -3.84 6.78 15.55
N ILE A 44 -3.97 5.47 15.73
CA ILE A 44 -2.86 4.66 16.22
C ILE A 44 -1.76 4.52 15.17
N THR A 45 -2.12 4.38 13.88
CA THR A 45 -1.16 4.37 12.77
C THR A 45 -0.35 5.66 12.71
N ILE A 46 -0.99 6.82 12.84
CA ILE A 46 -0.31 8.12 12.82
C ILE A 46 0.64 8.26 14.03
N GLU A 47 0.19 7.85 15.22
CA GLU A 47 1.04 7.86 16.41
C GLU A 47 2.31 7.01 16.22
N ARG A 48 2.19 5.84 15.58
CA ARG A 48 3.33 4.98 15.27
C ARG A 48 4.21 5.53 14.16
N LEU A 49 3.61 6.08 13.11
CA LEU A 49 4.33 6.71 12.00
C LEU A 49 5.26 7.83 12.49
N ASN A 50 4.81 8.61 13.48
CA ASN A 50 5.60 9.70 14.07
C ASN A 50 6.73 9.23 14.98
N ARG A 51 6.71 7.98 15.45
CA ARG A 51 7.73 7.42 16.36
C ARG A 51 8.80 6.63 15.63
N THR A 52 8.45 6.00 14.52
CA THR A 52 9.39 5.11 13.83
C THR A 52 10.40 5.90 13.00
N GLU A 53 11.67 5.53 13.11
CA GLU A 53 12.74 6.08 12.28
C GLU A 53 12.97 5.22 11.02
N LYS A 54 12.52 3.96 11.04
CA LYS A 54 12.82 2.98 9.99
C LYS A 54 11.98 3.24 8.74
N SER A 55 12.63 3.41 7.59
CA SER A 55 11.94 3.73 6.33
C SER A 55 10.89 2.68 5.93
N TYR A 56 11.15 1.39 6.17
CA TYR A 56 10.21 0.33 5.82
C TYR A 56 8.90 0.40 6.64
N LEU A 57 8.97 0.80 7.91
CA LEU A 57 7.78 0.99 8.75
C LEU A 57 7.02 2.25 8.36
N LYS A 58 7.73 3.33 8.00
CA LYS A 58 7.07 4.50 7.41
C LYS A 58 6.30 4.10 6.15
N CYS A 59 6.87 3.25 5.30
CA CYS A 59 6.17 2.72 4.12
C CYS A 59 4.97 1.83 4.50
N LEU A 60 5.09 0.99 5.52
CA LEU A 60 4.00 0.13 6.00
C LEU A 60 2.82 0.95 6.52
N PHE A 61 3.07 1.91 7.41
CA PHE A 61 2.02 2.78 7.94
C PHE A 61 1.42 3.70 6.86
N MET A 62 2.23 4.11 5.89
CA MET A 62 1.75 4.86 4.73
C MET A 62 0.78 4.02 3.87
N GLN A 63 1.09 2.73 3.66
CA GLN A 63 0.21 1.80 2.94
C GLN A 63 -1.13 1.62 3.65
N LEU A 64 -1.13 1.46 4.98
CA LEU A 64 -2.38 1.37 5.75
C LEU A 64 -3.28 2.61 5.57
N ILE A 65 -2.70 3.81 5.58
CA ILE A 65 -3.47 5.05 5.33
C ILE A 65 -3.92 5.12 3.86
N ALA A 66 -3.12 4.65 2.91
CA ALA A 66 -3.52 4.55 1.51
C ALA A 66 -4.68 3.55 1.30
N ASP A 67 -4.69 2.42 2.02
CA ASP A 67 -5.81 1.48 2.04
C ASP A 67 -7.05 2.10 2.68
N ALA A 68 -6.91 2.91 3.73
CA ALA A 68 -8.03 3.67 4.30
C ALA A 68 -8.59 4.71 3.30
N LEU A 69 -7.73 5.36 2.51
CA LEU A 69 -8.16 6.23 1.42
C LEU A 69 -8.88 5.44 0.34
N TYR A 70 -8.38 4.26 -0.02
CA TYR A 70 -9.04 3.39 -0.99
C TYR A 70 -10.39 2.89 -0.48
N TYR A 71 -10.49 2.54 0.81
CA TYR A 71 -11.72 2.13 1.49
C TYR A 71 -12.81 3.21 1.39
N ASN A 72 -12.50 4.43 1.85
CA ASN A 72 -13.39 5.57 1.82
C ASN A 72 -12.59 6.88 1.90
N ALA A 73 -12.26 7.47 0.74
CA ALA A 73 -11.42 8.65 0.66
C ALA A 73 -11.99 9.87 1.39
N ALA A 74 -13.30 10.10 1.29
CA ALA A 74 -13.96 11.25 1.92
C ALA A 74 -13.90 11.15 3.46
N LEU A 75 -14.24 9.97 4.00
CA LEU A 75 -14.15 9.70 5.43
C LEU A 75 -12.71 9.85 5.93
N THR A 76 -11.77 9.17 5.29
CA THR A 76 -10.35 9.18 5.68
C THR A 76 -9.76 10.58 5.62
N LEU A 77 -10.03 11.35 4.56
CA LEU A 77 -9.55 12.72 4.44
C LEU A 77 -10.15 13.62 5.53
N SER A 78 -11.44 13.48 5.83
CA SER A 78 -12.10 14.25 6.90
C SER A 78 -11.48 13.95 8.28
N ILE A 79 -11.09 12.70 8.53
CA ILE A 79 -10.41 12.30 9.77
C ILE A 79 -9.00 12.92 9.82
N LEU A 80 -8.22 12.84 8.74
CA LEU A 80 -6.88 13.44 8.68
C LEU A 80 -6.93 14.96 8.90
N GLN A 81 -7.94 15.64 8.36
CA GLN A 81 -8.19 17.07 8.57
C GLN A 81 -8.59 17.37 10.02
N LYS A 82 -9.53 16.59 10.59
CA LYS A 82 -9.96 16.70 12.00
C LYS A 82 -8.80 16.50 12.97
N LEU A 83 -7.86 15.62 12.64
CA LEU A 83 -6.64 15.36 13.41
C LEU A 83 -5.56 16.44 13.22
N GLY A 84 -5.70 17.31 12.22
CA GLY A 84 -4.72 18.35 11.91
C GLY A 84 -3.40 17.80 11.34
N VAL A 85 -3.41 16.61 10.73
CA VAL A 85 -2.19 15.95 10.20
C VAL A 85 -2.19 15.73 8.70
N ALA A 86 -3.22 16.20 7.99
CA ALA A 86 -3.38 15.95 6.56
C ALA A 86 -2.19 16.49 5.74
N SER A 87 -1.69 17.69 6.06
CA SER A 87 -0.59 18.33 5.34
C SER A 87 0.72 17.54 5.51
N GLU A 88 1.04 17.19 6.76
CA GLU A 88 2.22 16.43 7.17
C GLU A 88 2.21 15.04 6.53
N PHE A 89 1.05 14.38 6.55
CA PHE A 89 0.83 13.10 5.88
C PHE A 89 1.15 13.18 4.39
N PHE A 90 0.53 14.11 3.65
CA PHE A 90 0.75 14.25 2.21
C PHE A 90 2.19 14.64 1.88
N HIS A 91 2.78 15.55 2.67
CA HIS A 91 4.18 15.93 2.50
C HIS A 91 5.11 14.72 2.64
N LEU A 92 4.95 13.94 3.70
CA LEU A 92 5.75 12.73 3.92
C LEU A 92 5.49 11.68 2.84
N TRP A 93 4.24 11.46 2.45
CA TRP A 93 3.89 10.48 1.42
C TRP A 93 4.54 10.82 0.09
N PHE A 94 4.41 12.07 -0.38
CA PHE A 94 5.04 12.52 -1.62
C PHE A 94 6.56 12.53 -1.52
N HIS A 95 7.13 12.83 -0.36
CA HIS A 95 8.56 12.69 -0.13
C HIS A 95 9.02 11.24 -0.33
N LEU A 96 8.36 10.27 0.33
CA LEU A 96 8.71 8.85 0.19
C LEU A 96 8.49 8.32 -1.23
N LEU A 97 7.42 8.76 -1.92
CA LEU A 97 7.13 8.45 -3.32
C LEU A 97 8.13 9.12 -4.29
N GLY A 98 8.74 10.25 -3.93
CA GLY A 98 9.71 10.94 -4.78
C GLY A 98 11.15 10.46 -4.61
N GLN A 99 11.44 9.67 -3.58
CA GLN A 99 12.80 9.20 -3.33
C GLN A 99 13.25 8.12 -4.33
N VAL A 100 14.32 8.42 -5.04
CA VAL A 100 14.95 7.54 -6.04
C VAL A 100 16.42 7.34 -5.65
N LYS A 101 16.93 6.11 -5.82
CA LYS A 101 18.34 5.77 -5.63
C LYS A 101 19.19 6.26 -6.80
N LYS A 102 20.52 6.26 -6.63
CA LYS A 102 21.47 6.56 -7.72
C LYS A 102 21.29 5.64 -8.95
N SER A 103 20.78 4.43 -8.76
CA SER A 103 20.48 3.47 -9.83
C SER A 103 19.22 3.83 -10.65
N GLY A 104 18.51 4.91 -10.33
CA GLY A 104 17.23 5.25 -10.95
C GLY A 104 16.04 4.46 -10.40
N LEU A 105 16.27 3.45 -9.55
CA LEU A 105 15.21 2.68 -8.90
C LEU A 105 14.64 3.42 -7.69
N ARG A 106 13.34 3.22 -7.43
CA ARG A 106 12.65 3.78 -6.26
C ARG A 106 13.30 3.32 -4.95
N ALA A 107 13.48 4.25 -4.02
CA ALA A 107 14.01 3.94 -2.69
C ALA A 107 12.97 3.26 -1.79
N ASN A 108 11.70 3.59 -1.98
CA ASN A 108 10.53 3.11 -1.23
C ASN A 108 9.47 2.54 -2.18
N PHE A 109 8.53 1.76 -1.65
CA PHE A 109 7.43 1.14 -2.41
C PHE A 109 7.96 0.34 -3.62
N LYS A 110 8.86 -0.60 -3.34
CA LYS A 110 9.61 -1.35 -4.37
C LYS A 110 8.80 -2.52 -4.90
N ARG A 111 8.03 -3.15 -4.02
CA ARG A 111 7.26 -4.35 -4.36
C ARG A 111 6.04 -3.96 -5.17
N GLU A 112 5.62 -4.87 -6.04
CA GLU A 112 4.44 -4.68 -6.88
C GLU A 112 3.20 -4.29 -6.06
N HIS A 113 2.95 -5.04 -4.98
CA HIS A 113 1.82 -4.80 -4.08
C HIS A 113 1.83 -3.40 -3.45
N GLU A 114 2.99 -2.94 -2.97
CA GLU A 114 3.14 -1.63 -2.33
C GLU A 114 2.79 -0.49 -3.31
N LYS A 115 3.18 -0.64 -4.58
CA LYS A 115 2.83 0.30 -5.65
C LYS A 115 1.33 0.27 -5.94
N LYS A 116 0.72 -0.92 -6.04
CA LYS A 116 -0.73 -1.07 -6.25
C LYS A 116 -1.52 -0.34 -5.16
N VAL A 117 -1.22 -0.59 -3.89
CA VAL A 117 -1.91 0.03 -2.75
C VAL A 117 -1.79 1.55 -2.81
N CYS A 118 -0.59 2.08 -3.04
CA CYS A 118 -0.39 3.53 -3.16
C CYS A 118 -1.15 4.13 -4.37
N CYS A 119 -1.17 3.45 -5.52
CA CYS A 119 -1.97 3.86 -6.68
C CYS A 119 -3.46 3.93 -6.34
N LEU A 120 -4.01 2.90 -5.71
CA LEU A 120 -5.43 2.84 -5.33
C LEU A 120 -5.80 3.98 -4.36
N GLY A 121 -4.96 4.25 -3.37
CA GLY A 121 -5.14 5.37 -2.44
C GLY A 121 -5.14 6.73 -3.14
N LEU A 122 -4.17 6.98 -4.02
CA LEU A 122 -4.06 8.24 -4.76
C LEU A 122 -5.21 8.43 -5.76
N ILE A 123 -5.58 7.39 -6.52
CA ILE A 123 -6.71 7.43 -7.46
C ILE A 123 -8.01 7.72 -6.73
N SER A 124 -8.19 7.20 -5.52
CA SER A 124 -9.39 7.46 -4.72
C SER A 124 -9.54 8.93 -4.32
N LEU A 125 -8.42 9.65 -4.17
CA LEU A 125 -8.44 11.11 -3.96
C LEU A 125 -8.85 11.88 -5.21
N LEU A 126 -8.49 11.39 -6.41
CA LEU A 126 -8.89 12.02 -7.68
C LEU A 126 -10.40 11.95 -7.93
N ALA A 127 -11.08 10.98 -7.32
CA ALA A 127 -12.53 10.83 -7.40
C ALA A 127 -13.30 11.76 -6.45
N LEU A 128 -12.61 12.49 -5.57
CA LEU A 128 -13.25 13.42 -4.64
C LEU A 128 -13.69 14.71 -5.35
N PRO A 129 -14.77 15.36 -4.86
CA PRO A 129 -15.13 16.70 -5.30
C PRO A 129 -14.01 17.72 -5.08
N THR A 130 -13.88 18.68 -5.99
CA THR A 130 -12.81 19.69 -6.00
C THR A 130 -12.74 20.59 -4.77
N TYR A 131 -13.82 20.69 -3.99
CA TYR A 131 -13.82 21.46 -2.74
C TYR A 131 -13.13 20.73 -1.57
N GLN A 132 -12.94 19.41 -1.65
CA GLN A 132 -12.30 18.63 -0.59
C GLN A 132 -10.77 18.61 -0.74
N LEU A 133 -10.27 18.80 -1.96
CA LEU A 133 -8.85 18.78 -2.28
C LEU A 133 -8.46 20.05 -3.06
N PRO A 134 -7.67 20.97 -2.47
CA PRO A 134 -7.23 22.18 -3.15
C PRO A 134 -6.50 21.89 -4.47
N GLY A 135 -6.61 22.78 -5.46
CA GLY A 135 -6.08 22.56 -6.82
C GLY A 135 -4.59 22.22 -6.87
N GLU A 136 -3.76 22.85 -6.03
CA GLU A 136 -2.33 22.53 -5.95
C GLU A 136 -2.07 21.10 -5.43
N ALA A 137 -2.86 20.65 -4.46
CA ALA A 137 -2.77 19.28 -3.93
C ALA A 137 -3.24 18.27 -4.99
N LEU A 138 -4.30 18.60 -5.74
CA LEU A 138 -4.78 17.76 -6.85
C LEU A 138 -3.69 17.56 -7.92
N GLY A 139 -2.98 18.63 -8.30
CA GLY A 139 -1.87 18.54 -9.26
C GLY A 139 -0.76 17.61 -8.79
N ARG A 140 -0.40 17.65 -7.50
CA ARG A 140 0.59 16.75 -6.90
C ARG A 140 0.11 15.30 -6.85
N VAL A 141 -1.14 15.06 -6.43
CA VAL A 141 -1.76 13.72 -6.43
C VAL A 141 -1.75 13.14 -7.84
N PHE A 142 -2.18 13.91 -8.83
CA PHE A 142 -2.23 13.48 -10.22
C PHE A 142 -0.85 13.10 -10.75
N ARG A 143 0.17 13.95 -10.51
CA ARG A 143 1.55 13.68 -10.92
C ARG A 143 2.10 12.41 -10.27
N ALA A 144 1.97 12.30 -8.95
CA ALA A 144 2.43 11.13 -8.20
C ALA A 144 1.74 9.83 -8.66
N THR A 145 0.45 9.91 -9.00
CA THR A 145 -0.31 8.78 -9.54
C THR A 145 0.27 8.29 -10.87
N LEU A 146 0.54 9.21 -11.81
CA LEU A 146 1.11 8.86 -13.11
C LEU A 146 2.52 8.26 -12.97
N ASP A 147 3.39 8.91 -12.20
CA ASP A 147 4.77 8.44 -11.99
C ASP A 147 4.79 7.04 -11.35
N LEU A 148 3.85 6.76 -10.44
CA LEU A 148 3.73 5.45 -9.80
C LEU A 148 3.13 4.38 -10.74
N LEU A 149 2.11 4.73 -11.53
CA LEU A 149 1.52 3.83 -12.53
C LEU A 149 2.52 3.40 -13.60
N ILE A 150 3.37 4.32 -14.07
CA ILE A 150 4.45 3.99 -15.00
C ILE A 150 5.40 2.98 -14.35
N SER A 151 5.87 3.27 -13.14
CA SER A 151 6.77 2.37 -12.41
C SER A 151 6.15 1.00 -12.06
N TYR A 152 4.83 0.94 -11.89
CA TYR A 152 4.09 -0.30 -11.69
C TYR A 152 4.00 -1.10 -12.99
N LYS A 153 3.59 -0.46 -14.09
CA LYS A 153 3.50 -1.07 -15.42
C LYS A 153 4.84 -1.63 -15.88
N ASP A 154 5.92 -0.89 -15.70
CA ASP A 154 7.26 -1.32 -16.10
C ASP A 154 7.69 -2.56 -15.29
N GLN A 155 7.41 -2.60 -13.98
CA GLN A 155 7.71 -3.78 -13.15
C GLN A 155 6.93 -5.04 -13.58
N VAL A 156 5.64 -4.89 -13.92
CA VAL A 156 4.82 -6.01 -14.39
C VAL A 156 5.31 -6.52 -15.74
N ALA A 157 5.75 -5.62 -16.63
CA ALA A 157 6.28 -5.99 -17.94
C ALA A 157 7.63 -6.73 -17.83
N GLU A 158 8.51 -6.35 -16.93
CA GLU A 158 9.77 -7.07 -16.72
C GLU A 158 9.53 -8.45 -16.10
N ALA A 159 8.65 -8.58 -15.11
CA ALA A 159 8.29 -9.87 -14.51
C ALA A 159 7.71 -10.86 -15.56
N ALA A 160 6.89 -10.37 -16.48
CA ALA A 160 6.33 -11.21 -17.55
C ALA A 160 7.41 -11.72 -18.54
N LYS A 161 8.45 -10.93 -18.82
CA LYS A 161 9.55 -11.36 -19.68
C LYS A 161 10.46 -12.39 -19.00
N GLU A 162 10.66 -12.25 -17.70
CA GLU A 162 11.43 -13.21 -16.90
C GLU A 162 10.72 -14.58 -16.89
N GLU A 163 9.40 -14.60 -16.72
CA GLU A 163 8.59 -15.83 -16.81
C GLU A 163 8.68 -16.49 -18.21
N GLU A 164 8.60 -15.69 -19.29
CA GLU A 164 8.73 -16.21 -20.66
C GLU A 164 10.14 -16.76 -20.97
N ALA A 165 11.19 -16.23 -20.33
CA ALA A 165 12.57 -16.69 -20.54
C ALA A 165 12.89 -17.98 -19.76
N GLU A 166 12.31 -18.16 -18.57
CA GLU A 166 12.48 -19.39 -17.78
C GLU A 166 11.76 -20.60 -18.42
N ASP A 167 10.65 -20.39 -19.13
CA ASP A 167 9.92 -21.44 -19.84
C ASP A 167 10.69 -21.96 -21.10
N ASP A 168 11.62 -21.18 -21.65
CA ASP A 168 12.44 -21.55 -22.83
C ASP A 168 13.76 -22.26 -22.46
N ASP A 169 14.20 -22.20 -21.20
CA ASP A 169 15.50 -22.72 -20.71
C ASP A 169 15.39 -24.05 -19.92
N ASP A 170 14.35 -24.86 -20.17
CA ASP A 170 14.14 -26.17 -19.51
C ASP A 170 15.02 -27.31 -20.12
N MET A 171 16.31 -27.03 -20.35
CA MET A 171 17.37 -28.01 -20.64
C MET A 171 18.76 -27.50 -20.21
N ASP A 172 19.05 -27.33 -18.91
CA ASP A 172 20.20 -27.99 -18.28
C ASP A 172 20.23 -27.86 -16.75
N GLY A 173 20.64 -28.95 -16.11
CA GLY A 173 20.48 -29.14 -14.67
C GLY A 173 21.57 -28.56 -13.76
N PHE A 174 21.24 -28.74 -12.48
CA PHE A 174 22.07 -28.70 -11.27
C PHE A 174 22.18 -27.38 -10.47
N GLN A 175 21.83 -27.55 -9.19
CA GLN A 175 21.74 -26.62 -8.08
C GLN A 175 23.10 -26.03 -7.66
N THR A 176 23.10 -24.85 -7.03
CA THR A 176 23.53 -24.70 -5.62
C THR A 176 23.16 -23.33 -5.02
N ASP A 177 22.61 -23.41 -3.80
CA ASP A 177 22.48 -22.46 -2.69
C ASP A 177 22.92 -21.00 -2.85
N ASP A 178 21.96 -20.10 -2.64
CA ASP A 178 22.19 -18.85 -1.89
C ASP A 178 21.12 -18.75 -0.79
N GLU A 179 21.56 -18.93 0.47
CA GLU A 179 20.78 -18.69 1.68
C GLU A 179 20.59 -17.17 1.87
N ASP A 180 19.44 -16.64 1.43
CA ASP A 180 18.92 -15.35 1.92
C ASP A 180 17.87 -15.60 3.01
N GLU A 181 18.35 -15.79 4.25
CA GLU A 181 17.56 -15.61 5.46
C GLU A 181 17.10 -14.15 5.56
N ASN A 182 15.86 -13.88 5.12
CA ASN A 182 14.88 -12.99 5.77
C ASN A 182 13.63 -12.82 4.90
N GLY A 183 12.87 -13.90 4.77
CA GLY A 183 11.56 -13.91 4.11
C GLY A 183 10.49 -14.44 5.05
N ASN A 184 9.78 -13.55 5.73
CA ASN A 184 8.48 -13.88 6.31
C ASN A 184 7.54 -14.36 5.19
N GLY A 185 7.50 -15.67 5.00
CA GLY A 185 6.60 -16.40 4.11
C GLY A 185 5.19 -16.36 4.67
N PHE A 186 4.49 -15.27 4.43
CA PHE A 186 3.03 -15.25 4.45
C PHE A 186 2.54 -14.52 3.20
N ASP A 187 1.71 -15.23 2.44
CA ASP A 187 0.87 -14.79 1.32
C ASP A 187 1.51 -14.58 -0.06
N LYS A 188 1.74 -15.70 -0.77
CA LYS A 188 1.56 -15.74 -2.23
C LYS A 188 0.19 -16.32 -2.65
N GLY A 189 -0.50 -17.07 -1.78
CA GLY A 189 -1.73 -17.79 -2.15
C GLY A 189 -3.06 -17.05 -1.91
N LEU A 190 -3.12 -16.11 -0.97
CA LEU A 190 -4.39 -15.49 -0.59
C LEU A 190 -4.74 -14.25 -1.44
N PHE A 191 -3.73 -13.51 -1.91
CA PHE A 191 -3.91 -12.20 -2.56
C PHE A 191 -4.39 -12.27 -4.01
N THR A 192 -4.13 -13.37 -4.73
CA THR A 192 -4.56 -13.52 -6.14
C THR A 192 -6.05 -13.88 -6.27
N SER A 193 -6.65 -14.48 -5.23
CA SER A 193 -8.06 -14.93 -5.29
C SER A 193 -9.09 -13.82 -5.06
N VAL A 194 -8.71 -12.70 -4.43
CA VAL A 194 -9.66 -11.67 -3.97
C VAL A 194 -9.94 -10.60 -5.04
N ILE A 195 -9.12 -10.51 -6.09
CA ILE A 195 -9.19 -9.42 -7.10
C ILE A 195 -9.77 -9.89 -8.44
N THR A 196 -10.28 -11.12 -8.57
CA THR A 196 -11.08 -11.48 -9.76
C THR A 196 -12.56 -11.13 -9.51
N PRO A 197 -13.16 -10.22 -10.30
CA PRO A 197 -14.60 -10.04 -10.28
C PRO A 197 -15.23 -11.34 -10.78
N ASN A 198 -16.14 -11.91 -9.99
CA ASN A 198 -16.96 -13.06 -10.36
C ASN A 198 -17.45 -12.90 -11.82
N ARG A 199 -16.98 -13.77 -12.73
CA ARG A 199 -17.58 -13.93 -14.05
C ARG A 199 -19.03 -14.36 -13.84
N CYS A 200 -19.94 -13.39 -13.92
CA CYS A 200 -21.37 -13.63 -13.97
C CYS A 200 -21.63 -14.49 -15.21
N LYS A 201 -21.86 -15.80 -15.00
CA LYS A 201 -22.28 -16.72 -16.06
C LYS A 201 -23.63 -16.23 -16.57
N LYS A 202 -23.61 -15.64 -17.76
CA LYS A 202 -24.80 -15.24 -18.52
C LYS A 202 -25.58 -16.52 -18.86
N LEU A 203 -26.61 -16.82 -18.06
CA LEU A 203 -27.65 -17.78 -18.42
C LEU A 203 -28.33 -17.25 -19.67
N ARG A 204 -28.13 -17.94 -20.81
CA ARG A 204 -28.97 -17.74 -22.00
C ARG A 204 -30.21 -18.58 -21.81
N HIS A 205 -31.37 -17.93 -21.87
CA HIS A 205 -32.62 -18.56 -22.29
C HIS A 205 -32.64 -18.64 -23.82
#